data_AF-A0A1J5QIE4-F1
#
_entry.id   AF-A0A1J5QIE4-F1
#
_cell.length_a   1.000
_cell.length_b   1.000
_cell.length_c   1.000
_cell.angle_alpha   90.00
_cell.angle_beta   90.00
_cell.angle_gamma   90.00
#
_symmetry.space_group_name_H-M   'P 1'
#
loop_
_entity.id
_entity.type
_entity.pdbx_description
1 polymer ?
#
loop_
_entity_poly.entity_id
_entity_poly.type
_entity_poly.pdbx_seq_one_letter_code
_entity_poly.pdbx_strand_id
1 'polypeptide(L)'
;MQCFGINVPLLVTATFGFGAALAGLAGVLAAPVIQVSPLMGSNLIITVFAIVVIGGMGSVVGAIVSGLALGLIEGLAKVVYAPISSTVVFILMALVLTVRPAGLFGRSR
;
A
#
# COMPACT_ATOMS: atom_id res chain seq x y z
N MET A 1 -7.94 29.75 -5.16
CA MET A 1 -8.73 29.09 -4.10
C MET A 1 -8.36 29.63 -2.71
N GLN A 2 -8.39 30.95 -2.51
CA GLN A 2 -8.01 31.60 -1.24
C GLN A 2 -9.08 32.60 -0.75
N CYS A 3 -10.28 32.60 -1.38
CA CYS A 3 -11.33 33.58 -1.10
C CYS A 3 -12.37 33.12 -0.07
N PHE A 4 -12.25 31.90 0.46
CA PHE A 4 -12.95 31.50 1.68
C PHE A 4 -11.89 31.52 2.78
N GLY A 5 -12.12 32.23 3.89
CA GLY A 5 -11.22 32.33 5.06
C GLY A 5 -10.94 31.01 5.79
N ILE A 6 -11.07 29.88 5.10
CA ILE A 6 -10.64 28.56 5.51
C ILE A 6 -9.16 28.41 5.19
N ASN A 7 -8.37 28.14 6.23
CA ASN A 7 -6.99 27.70 6.11
C ASN A 7 -6.96 26.32 5.45
N VAL A 8 -6.92 26.28 4.12
CA VAL A 8 -6.67 25.07 3.32
C VAL A 8 -5.50 24.25 3.86
N PRO A 9 -4.33 24.83 4.21
CA PRO A 9 -3.24 24.05 4.81
C PRO A 9 -3.61 23.40 6.15
N LEU A 10 -4.45 24.04 6.97
CA LEU A 10 -4.89 23.46 8.24
C LEU A 10 -5.87 22.30 8.01
N LEU A 11 -6.78 22.43 7.04
CA LEU A 11 -7.76 21.40 6.67
C LEU A 11 -7.08 20.17 6.04
N VAL A 12 -6.07 20.41 5.18
CA VAL A 12 -5.23 19.34 4.61
C VAL A 12 -4.40 18.65 5.69
N THR A 13 -3.78 19.42 6.60
CA THR A 13 -2.98 18.83 7.69
C THR A 13 -3.84 18.04 8.67
N ALA A 14 -5.05 18.52 8.98
CA ALA A 14 -5.98 17.81 9.86
C ALA A 14 -6.45 16.48 9.24
N THR A 15 -6.83 16.49 7.96
CA THR A 15 -7.27 15.26 7.25
C THR A 15 -6.11 14.28 7.06
N PHE A 16 -4.92 14.76 6.70
CA PHE A 16 -3.73 13.93 6.59
C PHE A 16 -3.29 13.36 7.95
N GLY A 17 -3.28 14.19 8.99
CA GLY A 17 -2.96 13.79 10.36
C GLY A 17 -3.93 12.74 10.88
N PHE A 18 -5.23 12.89 10.60
CA PHE A 18 -6.24 11.89 10.95
C PHE A 18 -6.03 10.57 10.20
N GLY A 19 -5.71 10.63 8.89
CA GLY A 19 -5.37 9.45 8.09
C GLY A 19 -4.12 8.73 8.59
N ALA A 20 -3.06 9.48 8.93
CA ALA A 20 -1.84 8.93 9.49
C ALA A 20 -2.05 8.29 10.87
N ALA A 21 -2.88 8.90 11.72
CA ALA A 21 -3.25 8.34 13.02
C ALA A 21 -4.00 7.00 12.87
N LEU A 22 -4.96 6.92 11.95
CA LEU A 22 -5.67 5.67 11.65
C LEU A 22 -4.74 4.60 11.05
N ALA A 23 -3.85 4.98 10.15
CA ALA A 23 -2.86 4.07 9.56
C ALA A 23 -1.88 3.52 10.62
N GLY A 24 -1.43 4.38 11.54
CA GLY A 24 -0.57 3.98 12.66
C GLY A 24 -1.26 3.02 13.61
N LEU A 25 -2.52 3.29 13.98
CA LEU A 25 -3.31 2.37 14.81
C LEU A 25 -3.51 1.01 14.13
N ALA A 26 -3.81 0.99 12.83
CA ALA A 26 -3.93 -0.25 12.06
C ALA A 26 -2.61 -1.05 12.05
N GLY A 27 -1.47 -0.37 11.89
CA GLY A 27 -0.15 -1.01 11.91
C GLY A 27 0.20 -1.64 13.26
N VAL A 28 -0.08 -0.95 14.37
CA VAL A 28 0.15 -1.48 15.73
C VAL A 28 -0.73 -2.69 16.02
N LEU A 29 -1.99 -2.68 15.58
CA LEU A 29 -2.89 -3.83 15.72
C LEU A 29 -2.45 -5.04 14.88
N ALA A 30 -1.77 -4.81 13.76
CA ALA A 30 -1.20 -5.88 12.93
C ALA A 30 0.10 -6.48 13.51
N ALA A 31 0.81 -5.76 14.38
CA ALA A 31 2.09 -6.18 14.94
C ALA A 31 2.06 -7.53 15.72
N PRO A 32 1.07 -7.85 16.57
CA PRO A 32 1.01 -9.14 17.24
C PRO A 32 0.57 -10.29 16.33
N VAL A 33 -0.10 -9.98 15.22
CA VAL A 33 -0.60 -10.98 14.25
C VAL A 33 0.53 -11.47 13.34
N ILE A 34 1.48 -10.60 13.02
CA ILE A 34 2.61 -10.92 12.16
C ILE A 34 3.84 -11.06 13.05
N GLN A 35 4.43 -12.26 13.09
CA GLN A 35 5.52 -12.63 13.98
C GLN A 35 6.67 -11.60 13.98
N VAL A 36 6.87 -10.90 15.11
CA VAL A 36 7.80 -9.77 15.20
C VAL A 36 9.24 -10.24 15.00
N SER A 37 9.81 -9.94 13.84
CA SER A 37 11.16 -10.33 13.44
C SER A 37 11.93 -9.10 12.91
N PRO A 38 13.25 -9.00 13.13
CA PRO A 38 14.05 -7.87 12.65
C PRO A 38 13.97 -7.65 11.13
N LEU A 39 13.67 -8.70 10.35
CA LEU A 39 13.56 -8.64 8.89
C LEU A 39 12.17 -8.21 8.40
N MET A 40 11.21 -7.94 9.29
CA MET A 40 9.85 -7.59 8.88
C MET A 40 9.76 -6.28 8.12
N GLY A 41 10.53 -5.26 8.53
CA GLY A 41 10.52 -3.97 7.86
C GLY A 41 10.94 -4.08 6.40
N SER A 42 11.95 -4.92 6.11
CA SER A 42 12.42 -5.15 4.74
C SER A 42 11.34 -5.80 3.87
N ASN A 43 10.66 -6.84 4.37
CA ASN A 43 9.56 -7.48 3.64
C ASN A 43 8.38 -6.52 3.42
N LEU A 44 8.03 -5.72 4.44
CA LEU A 44 6.92 -4.77 4.38
C LEU A 44 7.19 -3.67 3.34
N ILE A 45 8.42 -3.14 3.29
CA ILE A 45 8.83 -2.15 2.28
C ILE A 45 8.71 -2.73 0.87
N ILE A 46 9.16 -3.97 0.64
CA ILE A 46 9.07 -4.63 -0.67
C ILE A 46 7.61 -4.79 -1.09
N THR A 47 6.74 -5.25 -0.20
CA THR A 47 5.29 -5.35 -0.46
C THR A 47 4.67 -3.98 -0.78
N VAL A 48 4.95 -2.96 0.02
CA VAL A 48 4.40 -1.60 -0.20
C VAL A 48 4.90 -1.02 -1.52
N PHE A 49 6.17 -1.23 -1.85
CA PHE A 49 6.72 -0.83 -3.13
C PHE A 49 5.99 -1.52 -4.29
N ALA A 50 5.78 -2.84 -4.21
CA ALA A 50 5.02 -3.57 -5.21
C ALA A 50 3.59 -3.00 -5.38
N ILE A 51 2.88 -2.73 -4.27
CA ILE A 51 1.54 -2.12 -4.28
C ILE A 51 1.51 -0.80 -5.04
N VAL A 52 2.47 0.09 -4.77
CA VAL A 52 2.56 1.43 -5.38
C VAL A 52 2.90 1.33 -6.87
N VAL A 53 3.82 0.43 -7.25
CA VAL A 53 4.17 0.19 -8.66
C VAL A 53 2.99 -0.38 -9.43
N ILE A 54 2.25 -1.32 -8.84
CA ILE A 54 1.05 -1.94 -9.42
C ILE A 54 -0.09 -0.92 -9.56
N GLY A 55 -0.23 -0.01 -8.59
CA GLY A 55 -1.22 1.07 -8.61
C GLY A 55 -0.90 2.20 -9.59
N GLY A 56 0.39 2.46 -9.82
CA GLY A 56 0.93 3.55 -10.66
C GLY A 56 1.38 4.75 -9.81
N MET A 57 2.63 5.22 -10.02
CA MET A 57 3.33 6.21 -9.18
C MET A 57 2.67 7.60 -9.02
N GLY A 58 1.58 7.88 -9.73
CA GLY A 58 0.85 9.16 -9.67
C GLY A 58 -0.64 9.01 -9.36
N SER A 59 -1.17 7.81 -9.13
CA SER A 59 -2.60 7.57 -8.95
C SER A 59 -2.93 7.12 -7.52
N VAL A 60 -3.47 8.05 -6.73
CA VAL A 60 -3.95 7.75 -5.36
C VAL A 60 -5.01 6.66 -5.38
N VAL A 61 -5.95 6.74 -6.33
CA VAL A 61 -7.03 5.74 -6.48
C VAL A 61 -6.45 4.38 -6.91
N GLY A 62 -5.45 4.37 -7.80
CA GLY A 62 -4.75 3.16 -8.22
C GLY A 62 -4.06 2.46 -7.06
N ALA A 63 -3.36 3.21 -6.21
CA ALA A 63 -2.66 2.69 -5.03
C ALA A 63 -3.61 2.13 -3.96
N ILE A 64 -4.77 2.76 -3.76
CA ILE A 64 -5.79 2.27 -2.80
C ILE A 64 -6.36 0.93 -3.28
N VAL A 65 -6.74 0.84 -4.56
CA VAL A 65 -7.33 -0.39 -5.12
C VAL A 65 -6.30 -1.53 -5.16
N SER A 66 -5.07 -1.26 -5.61
CA SER A 66 -4.01 -2.26 -5.63
C SER A 66 -3.62 -2.69 -4.22
N GLY A 67 -3.53 -1.77 -3.27
CA GLY A 67 -3.19 -2.06 -1.87
C GLY A 67 -4.24 -2.91 -1.17
N LEU A 68 -5.52 -2.63 -1.42
CA LEU A 68 -6.61 -3.40 -0.85
C LEU A 68 -6.68 -4.81 -1.47
N ALA A 69 -6.54 -4.93 -2.79
CA ALA A 69 -6.53 -6.23 -3.47
C ALA A 69 -5.32 -7.09 -3.07
N LEU A 70 -4.11 -6.53 -3.12
CA LEU A 70 -2.89 -7.25 -2.77
C LEU A 70 -2.81 -7.54 -1.28
N GLY A 71 -3.27 -6.63 -0.41
CA GLY A 71 -3.36 -6.89 1.03
C GLY A 71 -4.28 -8.06 1.38
N LEU A 72 -5.43 -8.17 0.68
CA LEU A 72 -6.33 -9.32 0.81
C LEU A 72 -5.67 -10.62 0.30
N ILE A 73 -5.01 -10.57 -0.87
CA ILE A 73 -4.33 -11.74 -1.45
C ILE A 73 -3.17 -12.20 -0.56
N GLU A 74 -2.33 -11.29 -0.08
CA GLU A 74 -1.21 -11.60 0.82
C GLU A 74 -1.70 -12.13 2.16
N GLY A 75 -2.75 -11.50 2.73
CA GLY A 75 -3.39 -11.95 3.97
C GLY A 75 -3.93 -13.39 3.85
N LEU A 76 -4.61 -13.71 2.75
CA LEU A 76 -5.10 -15.07 2.48
C LEU A 76 -3.96 -16.06 2.19
N ALA A 77 -2.93 -15.64 1.45
CA ALA A 77 -1.77 -16.48 1.15
C ALA A 77 -0.97 -16.86 2.41
N LYS A 78 -0.85 -15.95 3.38
CA LYS A 78 -0.21 -16.21 4.68
C LYS A 78 -0.89 -17.32 5.49
N VAL A 79 -2.21 -17.46 5.38
CA VAL A 79 -2.98 -18.50 6.10
C VAL A 79 -2.72 -19.89 5.52
N VAL A 80 -2.36 -19.99 4.24
CA VAL A 80 -2.25 -21.28 3.53
C VAL A 80 -0.80 -21.79 3.49
N TYR A 81 0.23 -20.94 3.25
CA TYR A 81 1.66 -21.34 3.23
C TYR A 81 2.62 -20.14 3.51
N ALA A 82 3.08 -20.01 4.76
CA ALA A 82 3.96 -18.92 5.22
C ALA A 82 5.32 -18.73 4.49
N PRO A 83 6.05 -19.78 4.04
CA PRO A 83 7.36 -19.58 3.40
C PRO A 83 7.30 -19.20 1.91
N ILE A 84 6.14 -19.34 1.25
CA ILE A 84 6.00 -19.03 -0.19
C ILE A 84 5.54 -17.58 -0.43
N SER A 85 5.08 -16.89 0.62
CA SER A 85 4.49 -15.54 0.54
C SER A 85 5.44 -14.51 -0.10
N SER A 86 6.74 -14.55 0.21
CA SER A 86 7.71 -13.60 -0.34
C SER A 86 7.97 -13.81 -1.84
N THR A 87 7.97 -15.07 -2.31
CA THR A 87 8.15 -15.41 -3.73
C THR A 87 6.93 -15.02 -4.55
N VAL A 88 5.72 -15.13 -3.99
CA VAL A 88 4.47 -14.75 -4.66
C VAL A 88 4.40 -13.25 -4.91
N VAL A 89 4.89 -12.40 -3.98
CA VAL A 89 4.96 -10.95 -4.19
C VAL A 89 5.87 -10.60 -5.37
N PHE A 90 7.02 -11.27 -5.49
CA PHE A 90 7.93 -11.09 -6.63
C PHE A 90 7.31 -11.55 -7.96
N ILE A 91 6.64 -12.71 -7.97
CA ILE A 91 5.97 -13.23 -9.17
C ILE A 91 4.82 -12.30 -9.59
N LEU A 92 4.02 -11.81 -8.62
CA LEU A 92 2.95 -10.84 -8.89
C LEU A 92 3.49 -9.51 -9.43
N MET A 93 4.57 -9.00 -8.85
CA MET A 93 5.23 -7.80 -9.33
C MET A 93 5.72 -7.98 -10.77
N ALA A 94 6.39 -9.09 -11.07
CA ALA A 94 6.85 -9.42 -12.43
C ALA A 94 5.68 -9.55 -13.42
N LEU A 95 4.59 -10.21 -13.01
CA LEU A 95 3.41 -10.41 -13.83
C LEU A 95 2.71 -9.08 -14.13
N VAL A 96 2.54 -8.22 -13.13
CA VAL A 96 1.92 -6.90 -13.33
C VAL A 96 2.79 -6.00 -14.20
N LEU A 97 4.11 -5.96 -13.99
CA LEU A 97 5.02 -5.19 -14.84
C LEU A 97 4.98 -5.66 -16.30
N THR A 98 4.80 -6.97 -16.52
CA THR A 98 4.68 -7.56 -17.86
C THR A 98 3.34 -7.22 -18.52
N VAL A 99 2.24 -7.18 -17.76
CA VAL A 99 0.89 -6.95 -18.30
C VAL A 99 0.58 -5.45 -18.46
N ARG A 100 1.03 -4.59 -17.53
CA ARG A 100 0.87 -3.13 -17.59
C ARG A 100 2.00 -2.39 -16.86
N PRO A 101 3.08 -1.97 -17.56
CA PRO A 101 4.24 -1.31 -16.95
C PRO A 101 3.95 0.07 -16.33
N ALA A 102 2.79 0.68 -16.61
CA ALA A 102 2.35 1.96 -16.03
C ALA A 102 1.42 1.80 -14.81
N GLY A 103 1.06 0.57 -14.40
CA GLY A 103 0.10 0.30 -13.34
C GLY A 103 -1.37 0.30 -13.80
N LEU A 104 -2.29 -0.11 -12.91
CA LEU A 104 -3.73 -0.31 -13.23
C LEU A 104 -4.42 0.98 -13.71
N PHE A 105 -4.02 2.13 -13.17
CA PHE A 105 -4.60 3.46 -13.41
C PHE A 105 -3.54 4.54 -13.70
N GLY A 106 -2.37 4.17 -14.24
CA GLY A 106 -1.37 5.12 -14.71
C GLY A 106 -1.93 5.99 -15.83
N ARG A 107 -2.47 7.17 -15.48
CA ARG A 107 -2.91 8.16 -16.46
C ARG A 107 -1.67 8.72 -17.14
N SER A 108 -1.54 8.42 -18.44
CA SER A 108 -0.74 9.20 -19.35
C SER A 108 -1.38 10.59 -19.51
N ARG A 109 -0.94 11.57 -18.72
CA ARG A 109 -0.86 12.99 -19.07
C ARG A 109 -0.19 13.79 -17.96
#